data_AF-A0A367HPF8-F1
#
_entry.id   AF-A0A367HPF8-F1
#
_cell.length_a   1.000
_cell.length_b   1.000
_cell.length_c   1.000
_cell.angle_alpha   90.00
_cell.angle_beta   90.00
_cell.angle_gamma   90.00
#
_symmetry.space_group_name_H-M   'P 1'
#
loop_
_entity.id
_entity.type
_entity.pdbx_description
1 polymer ?
#
loop_
_entity_poly.entity_id
_entity_poly.type
_entity_poly.pdbx_seq_one_letter_code
_entity_poly.pdbx_strand_id
1 'polypeptide(L)'
;MNGTSPAPAGPAPDGPLAALGVPEPEERLYLHVLARPGRTTERIAAELALRDEQAADLLDSLAARGLLRWRGIPPSWSAVAPDVAVAALLLRREEELCRARGRVGELMRTYQRARRPSAEGLVEMVTGRAAIADRWRGMQAGARRDVLLFDKAPHIMRADPGAELPLLARGVRMRVLYEANAVRDPGRLAELREFVEAGEEARVLPELPCKLAVVDDRWAMLPVSSGAELRGALFVRSSSLLDALVAMFEVYWDRAPRVPDADDPGRAAGDRRRELLTLLSAGLTDDSIARHLGVSPRTVQRWVHELMDVLGARTRFQAGIQAARAGLL
;
A
#
# COMPACT_ATOMS: atom_id res chain seq x y z
N MET A 1 -5.07 29.71 -18.27
CA MET A 1 -4.36 30.30 -17.12
C MET A 1 -4.58 29.39 -15.92
N ASN A 2 -3.50 28.80 -15.41
CA ASN A 2 -3.30 28.45 -14.00
C ASN A 2 -1.89 27.85 -13.92
N GLY A 3 -0.91 28.72 -13.71
CA GLY A 3 0.47 28.34 -13.48
C GLY A 3 0.61 27.82 -12.06
N THR A 4 1.00 26.56 -11.94
CA THR A 4 1.43 25.93 -10.69
C THR A 4 2.70 26.63 -10.22
N SER A 5 2.58 27.48 -9.20
CA SER A 5 3.70 28.12 -8.53
C SER A 5 4.46 27.07 -7.69
N PRO A 6 5.76 26.84 -7.90
CA PRO A 6 6.54 25.95 -7.06
C PRO A 6 6.76 26.59 -5.67
N ALA A 7 6.62 25.78 -4.63
CA ALA A 7 6.89 26.15 -3.24
C ALA A 7 8.34 26.68 -3.10
N PRO A 8 8.59 27.70 -2.23
CA PRO A 8 9.92 28.26 -2.07
C PRO A 8 10.86 27.23 -1.46
N ALA A 9 11.93 26.89 -2.18
CA ALA A 9 13.10 26.24 -1.61
C ALA A 9 13.62 27.11 -0.46
N GLY A 10 13.80 26.52 0.73
CA GLY A 10 14.42 27.23 1.85
C GLY A 10 15.80 27.75 1.47
N PRO A 11 16.28 28.85 2.08
CA PRO A 11 17.56 29.45 1.73
C PRO A 11 18.67 28.40 1.81
N ALA A 12 19.42 28.24 0.73
CA ALA A 12 20.60 27.39 0.70
C ALA A 12 21.57 27.89 1.79
N PRO A 13 22.18 26.99 2.57
CA PRO A 13 23.13 27.40 3.60
C PRO A 13 24.30 28.15 2.94
N ASP A 14 24.49 29.40 3.32
CA ASP A 14 25.60 30.25 2.90
C ASP A 14 26.93 29.66 3.44
N GLY A 15 27.64 28.90 2.61
CA GLY A 15 28.98 28.35 2.87
C GLY A 15 29.08 26.81 2.77
N PRO A 16 30.19 26.26 2.24
CA PRO A 16 30.40 24.81 2.16
C PRO A 16 30.35 24.08 3.51
N LEU A 17 30.64 24.76 4.63
CA LEU A 17 30.58 24.14 5.97
C LEU A 17 29.27 24.42 6.72
N ALA A 18 28.50 25.43 6.30
CA ALA A 18 27.17 25.71 6.85
C ALA A 18 26.20 24.53 6.71
N ALA A 19 26.23 23.80 5.60
CA ALA A 19 25.45 22.57 5.42
C ALA A 19 25.80 21.45 6.44
N LEU A 20 27.01 21.52 7.03
CA LEU A 20 27.52 20.58 8.02
C LEU A 20 27.37 21.11 9.46
N GLY A 21 26.61 22.19 9.64
CA GLY A 21 26.28 22.75 10.96
C GLY A 21 27.34 23.69 11.53
N VAL A 22 28.29 24.19 10.73
CA VAL A 22 29.26 25.21 11.13
C VAL A 22 28.67 26.61 10.86
N PRO A 23 28.46 27.46 11.88
CA PRO A 23 27.97 28.82 11.68
C PRO A 23 28.92 29.69 10.85
N GLU A 24 28.39 30.68 10.14
CA GLU A 24 29.15 31.59 9.27
C GLU A 24 30.37 32.26 9.96
N PRO A 25 30.30 32.73 11.24
CA PRO A 25 31.47 33.30 11.91
C PRO A 25 32.60 32.29 12.13
N GLU A 26 32.26 31.02 12.41
CA GLU A 26 33.21 29.93 12.59
C GLU A 26 33.83 29.51 11.24
N GLU A 27 33.01 29.43 10.20
CA GLU A 27 33.49 29.09 8.85
C GLU A 27 34.48 30.12 8.31
N ARG A 28 34.18 31.43 8.46
CA ARG A 28 35.10 32.51 8.09
C ARG A 28 36.44 32.43 8.84
N LEU A 29 36.39 32.15 10.14
CA LEU A 29 37.58 32.02 10.97
C LEU A 29 38.42 30.80 10.57
N TYR A 30 37.78 29.66 10.30
CA TYR A 30 38.45 28.46 9.80
C TYR A 30 39.16 28.72 8.46
N LEU A 31 38.49 29.36 7.50
CA LEU A 31 39.10 29.72 6.21
C LEU A 31 40.28 30.68 6.37
N HIS A 32 40.21 31.63 7.32
CA HIS A 32 41.31 32.54 7.63
C HIS A 32 42.54 31.81 8.16
N VAL A 33 42.35 30.88 9.11
CA VAL A 33 43.43 30.07 9.68
C VAL A 33 43.97 29.05 8.67
N LEU A 34 43.11 28.53 7.78
CA LEU A 34 43.51 27.65 6.68
C LEU A 34 44.44 28.36 5.69
N ALA A 35 44.15 29.62 5.36
CA ALA A 35 44.99 30.43 4.49
C ALA A 35 46.30 30.91 5.18
N ARG A 36 46.32 30.99 6.52
CA ARG A 36 47.42 31.55 7.31
C ARG A 36 47.70 30.71 8.56
N PRO A 37 48.32 29.52 8.43
CA PRO A 37 48.58 28.65 9.57
C PRO A 37 49.62 29.24 10.53
N GLY A 38 49.59 28.83 11.80
CA GLY A 38 50.64 29.15 12.77
C GLY A 38 50.48 30.52 13.45
N ARG A 39 49.26 31.05 13.54
CA ARG A 39 48.96 32.33 14.21
C ARG A 39 48.52 32.11 15.66
N THR A 40 48.88 33.05 16.55
CA THR A 40 48.39 33.08 17.94
C THR A 40 46.97 33.65 17.98
N THR A 41 46.26 33.43 19.08
CA THR A 41 44.89 33.94 19.28
C THR A 41 44.81 35.46 19.13
N GLU A 42 45.74 36.21 19.74
CA GLU A 42 45.76 37.68 19.72
C GLU A 42 45.96 38.20 18.29
N ARG A 43 46.79 37.51 17.51
CA ARG A 43 47.03 37.89 16.13
C ARG A 43 45.83 37.61 15.23
N ILE A 44 45.12 36.50 15.45
CA ILE A 44 43.88 36.18 14.73
C ILE A 44 42.78 37.20 15.08
N ALA A 45 42.65 37.57 16.36
CA ALA A 45 41.71 38.59 16.82
C ALA A 45 41.95 39.94 16.13
N ALA A 46 43.21 40.39 16.08
CA ALA A 46 43.61 41.62 15.40
C ALA A 46 43.35 41.58 13.88
N GLU A 47 43.68 40.47 13.21
CA GLU A 47 43.50 40.32 11.75
C GLU A 47 42.04 40.30 11.31
N LEU A 48 41.13 39.84 12.17
CA LEU A 48 39.69 39.75 11.89
C LEU A 48 38.86 40.85 12.56
N ALA A 49 39.51 41.82 13.22
CA ALA A 49 38.88 42.89 14.00
C ALA A 49 37.85 42.36 15.03
N LEU A 50 38.18 41.23 15.67
CA LEU A 50 37.38 40.61 16.73
C LEU A 50 37.93 41.03 18.10
N ARG A 51 37.06 41.02 19.13
CA ARG A 51 37.54 41.11 20.52
C ARG A 51 38.25 39.81 20.89
N ASP A 52 39.29 39.89 21.72
CA ASP A 52 40.09 38.72 22.12
C ASP A 52 39.25 37.59 22.72
N GLU A 53 38.28 37.92 23.57
CA GLU A 53 37.32 36.95 24.13
C GLU A 53 36.50 36.23 23.04
N GLN A 54 36.01 36.98 22.05
CA GLN A 54 35.21 36.42 20.95
C GLN A 54 36.05 35.54 20.04
N ALA A 55 37.31 35.92 19.80
CA ALA A 55 38.23 35.09 19.02
C ALA A 55 38.56 33.79 19.76
N ALA A 56 38.80 33.86 21.08
CA ALA A 56 39.05 32.68 21.91
C ALA A 56 37.86 31.70 21.86
N ASP A 57 36.63 32.18 22.10
CA ASP A 57 35.41 31.35 22.07
C ASP A 57 35.21 30.65 20.73
N LEU A 58 35.42 31.37 19.62
CA LEU A 58 35.27 30.80 18.28
C LEU A 58 36.38 29.79 17.95
N LEU A 59 37.63 30.05 18.35
CA LEU A 59 38.75 29.13 18.15
C LEU A 59 38.56 27.85 18.95
N ASP A 60 38.06 27.95 20.19
CA ASP A 60 37.75 26.80 21.04
C ASP A 60 36.56 25.99 20.49
N SER A 61 35.51 26.65 19.99
CA SER A 61 34.39 25.98 19.30
C SER A 61 34.88 25.20 18.07
N LEU A 62 35.71 25.82 17.24
CA LEU A 62 36.31 25.17 16.07
C LEU A 62 37.24 24.00 16.45
N ALA A 63 37.99 24.13 17.54
CA ALA A 63 38.82 23.05 18.07
C ALA A 63 37.97 21.87 18.57
N ALA A 64 36.87 22.13 19.28
CA ALA A 64 35.91 21.13 19.74
C ALA A 64 35.16 20.41 18.59
N ARG A 65 35.09 21.07 17.42
CA ARG A 65 34.61 20.49 16.15
C ARG A 65 35.67 19.75 15.36
N GLY A 66 36.93 19.76 15.82
CA GLY A 66 38.05 19.12 15.14
C GLY A 66 38.53 19.87 13.89
N LEU A 67 38.12 21.13 13.73
CA LEU A 67 38.47 21.98 12.58
C LEU A 67 39.80 22.70 12.78
N LEU A 68 40.17 22.99 14.03
CA LEU A 68 41.45 23.57 14.39
C LEU A 68 42.22 22.66 15.35
N ARG A 69 43.54 22.80 15.34
CA ARG A 69 44.44 22.20 16.31
C ARG A 69 45.42 23.25 16.82
N TRP A 70 45.64 23.21 18.12
CA TRP A 70 46.71 23.97 18.76
C TRP A 70 48.03 23.19 18.65
N ARG A 71 49.09 23.85 18.17
CA ARG A 71 50.47 23.35 18.14
C ARG A 71 51.49 24.36 18.65
N GLY A 72 52.57 23.84 19.25
CA GLY A 72 53.81 24.56 19.51
C GLY A 72 53.87 25.37 20.79
N ILE A 73 55.08 25.91 21.04
CA ILE A 73 55.38 26.93 22.06
C ILE A 73 56.16 28.05 21.33
N PRO A 74 55.65 29.29 21.26
CA PRO A 74 54.37 29.73 21.82
C PRO A 74 53.15 29.12 21.10
N PRO A 75 51.96 29.19 21.73
CA PRO A 75 50.72 28.64 21.21
C PRO A 75 50.36 29.14 19.82
N SER A 76 50.18 28.23 18.85
CA SER A 76 49.70 28.61 17.52
C SER A 76 48.59 27.70 17.02
N TRP A 77 47.62 28.29 16.33
CA TRP A 77 46.51 27.58 15.72
C TRP A 77 46.84 27.14 14.30
N SER A 78 46.45 25.93 13.96
CA SER A 78 46.55 25.36 12.62
C SER A 78 45.22 24.74 12.22
N ALA A 79 44.79 24.99 10.98
CA ALA A 79 43.60 24.35 10.44
C ALA A 79 43.88 22.87 10.15
N VAL A 80 42.90 22.03 10.46
CA VAL A 80 42.87 20.66 9.96
C VAL A 80 42.59 20.72 8.46
N ALA A 81 43.19 19.80 7.69
CA ALA A 81 43.00 19.77 6.24
C ALA A 81 41.50 19.60 5.90
N PRO A 82 40.96 20.30 4.87
CA PRO A 82 39.53 20.30 4.57
C PRO A 82 38.90 18.92 4.35
N ASP A 83 39.63 17.99 3.74
CA ASP A 83 39.20 16.61 3.53
C ASP A 83 38.97 15.87 4.86
N VAL A 84 39.92 15.99 5.80
CA VAL A 84 39.82 15.41 7.15
C VAL A 84 38.74 16.11 7.98
N ALA A 85 38.69 17.43 7.91
CA ALA A 85 37.72 18.27 8.61
C ALA A 85 36.28 17.94 8.17
N VAL A 86 36.02 17.91 6.86
CA VAL A 86 34.70 17.59 6.30
C VAL A 86 34.29 16.16 6.61
N ALA A 87 35.20 15.18 6.49
CA ALA A 87 34.91 13.80 6.85
C ALA A 87 34.50 13.65 8.33
N ALA A 88 35.19 14.35 9.25
CA ALA A 88 34.86 14.33 10.67
C ALA A 88 33.50 15.00 10.96
N LEU A 89 33.19 16.11 10.29
CA LEU A 89 31.90 16.79 10.42
C LEU A 89 30.75 15.93 9.87
N LEU A 90 30.94 15.27 8.72
CA LEU A 90 29.96 14.35 8.14
C LEU A 90 29.67 13.19 9.09
N LEU A 91 30.71 12.54 9.63
CA LEU A 91 30.55 11.45 10.58
C LEU A 91 29.79 11.89 11.85
N ARG A 92 30.15 13.06 12.41
CA ARG A 92 29.42 13.62 13.57
C ARG A 92 27.95 13.88 13.22
N ARG A 93 27.65 14.34 12.01
CA ARG A 93 26.28 14.58 11.57
C ARG A 93 25.49 13.28 11.39
N GLU A 94 26.11 12.24 10.85
CA GLU A 94 25.51 10.92 10.73
C GLU A 94 25.21 10.31 12.11
N GLU A 95 26.12 10.45 13.07
CA GLU A 95 25.91 10.02 14.45
C GLU A 95 24.76 10.77 15.12
N GLU A 96 24.68 12.09 14.94
CA GLU A 96 23.58 12.91 15.44
C GLU A 96 22.23 12.46 14.87
N LEU A 97 22.17 12.21 13.56
CA LEU A 97 20.98 11.69 12.90
C LEU A 97 20.61 10.29 13.40
N CYS A 98 21.60 9.41 13.61
CA CYS A 98 21.37 8.09 14.20
C CYS A 98 20.84 8.19 15.63
N ARG A 99 21.43 9.05 16.47
CA ARG A 99 20.97 9.30 17.84
C ARG A 99 19.55 9.87 17.86
N ALA A 100 19.24 10.83 16.99
CA ALA A 100 17.90 11.41 16.86
C ALA A 100 16.87 10.34 16.45
N ARG A 101 17.20 9.48 15.46
CA ARG A 101 16.36 8.33 15.08
C ARG A 101 16.14 7.36 16.25
N GLY A 102 17.18 7.10 17.06
CA GLY A 102 17.07 6.29 18.26
C GLY A 102 16.08 6.85 19.29
N ARG A 103 16.12 8.18 19.52
CA ARG A 103 15.17 8.89 20.41
C ARG A 103 13.73 8.85 19.90
N VAL A 104 13.52 8.94 18.58
CA VAL A 104 12.19 8.71 17.98
C VAL A 104 11.71 7.29 18.24
N GLY A 105 12.58 6.29 18.12
CA GLY A 105 12.26 4.90 18.47
C GLY A 105 11.87 4.74 19.95
N GLU A 106 12.53 5.46 20.86
CA GLU A 106 12.17 5.47 22.28
C GLU A 106 10.83 6.15 22.54
N LEU A 107 10.58 7.31 21.92
CA LEU A 107 9.30 8.01 21.99
C LEU A 107 8.16 7.12 21.47
N MET A 108 8.39 6.40 20.37
CA MET A 108 7.43 5.43 19.84
C MET A 108 7.18 4.26 20.80
N ARG A 109 8.22 3.76 21.47
CA ARG A 109 8.04 2.73 22.52
C ARG A 109 7.26 3.27 23.72
N THR A 110 7.51 4.50 24.14
CA THR A 110 6.75 5.16 25.23
C THR A 110 5.30 5.38 24.84
N TYR A 111 5.05 5.85 23.61
CA TYR A 111 3.72 5.99 23.04
C TYR A 111 2.97 4.65 23.00
N GLN A 112 3.64 3.57 22.57
CA GLN A 112 3.07 2.23 22.54
C GLN A 112 2.82 1.68 23.95
N ARG A 113 3.69 1.92 24.93
CA ARG A 113 3.49 1.47 26.33
C ARG A 113 2.36 2.23 27.03
N ALA A 114 2.24 3.53 26.79
CA ALA A 114 1.14 4.36 27.29
C ALA A 114 -0.21 3.89 26.73
N ARG A 115 -0.22 3.37 25.50
CA ARG A 115 -1.35 2.66 24.88
C ARG A 115 -1.17 1.15 25.02
N ARG A 116 -1.18 0.61 26.25
CA ARG A 116 -1.50 -0.83 26.47
C ARG A 116 -2.60 -1.23 25.48
N PRO A 117 -2.61 -2.45 24.91
CA PRO A 117 -3.71 -2.89 24.05
C PRO A 117 -4.99 -2.99 24.89
N SER A 118 -5.61 -1.85 25.15
CA SER A 118 -7.03 -1.73 25.37
C SER A 118 -7.69 -2.24 24.10
N ALA A 119 -8.80 -2.94 24.22
CA ALA A 119 -9.64 -3.36 23.10
C ALA A 119 -9.94 -2.19 22.13
N GLU A 120 -9.87 -0.94 22.60
CA GLU A 120 -10.04 0.31 21.85
C GLU A 120 -8.96 0.60 20.79
N GLY A 121 -7.82 -0.09 20.80
CA GLY A 121 -6.74 0.09 19.82
C GLY A 121 -6.66 -0.98 18.74
N LEU A 122 -7.46 -2.05 18.86
CA LEU A 122 -7.47 -3.18 17.93
C LEU A 122 -8.33 -2.91 16.70
N VAL A 123 -9.37 -2.09 16.85
CA VAL A 123 -10.28 -1.70 15.77
C VAL A 123 -10.34 -0.19 15.71
N GLU A 124 -9.94 0.37 14.57
CA GLU A 124 -9.96 1.81 14.33
C GLU A 124 -10.95 2.13 13.21
N MET A 125 -11.90 3.02 13.46
CA MET A 125 -12.80 3.50 12.41
C MET A 125 -12.19 4.73 11.73
N VAL A 126 -11.98 4.64 10.43
CA VAL A 126 -11.56 5.76 9.58
C VAL A 126 -12.74 6.19 8.72
N THR A 127 -13.01 7.49 8.70
CA THR A 127 -14.07 8.10 7.92
C THR A 127 -13.49 8.95 6.78
N GLY A 128 -14.24 9.07 5.69
CA GLY A 128 -13.82 9.80 4.48
C GLY A 128 -13.05 8.95 3.48
N ARG A 129 -13.44 9.05 2.19
CA ARG A 129 -12.90 8.19 1.13
C ARG A 129 -11.39 8.36 0.94
N ALA A 130 -10.88 9.60 0.97
CA ALA A 130 -9.46 9.87 0.79
C ALA A 130 -8.62 9.26 1.93
N ALA A 131 -9.04 9.44 3.18
CA ALA A 131 -8.35 8.89 4.34
C ALA A 131 -8.36 7.35 4.35
N ILE A 132 -9.49 6.73 3.98
CA ILE A 132 -9.58 5.27 3.82
C ILE A 132 -8.63 4.81 2.70
N ALA A 133 -8.56 5.54 1.59
CA ALA A 133 -7.72 5.20 0.45
C ALA A 133 -6.23 5.30 0.74
N ASP A 134 -5.80 6.39 1.40
CA ASP A 134 -4.41 6.57 1.81
C ASP A 134 -3.99 5.48 2.81
N ARG A 135 -4.88 5.16 3.77
CA ARG A 135 -4.67 4.08 4.74
C ARG A 135 -4.53 2.73 4.05
N TRP A 136 -5.43 2.41 3.12
CA TRP A 136 -5.39 1.17 2.34
C TRP A 136 -4.12 1.04 1.50
N ARG A 137 -3.76 2.07 0.73
CA ARG A 137 -2.52 2.12 -0.06
C ARG A 137 -1.28 1.92 0.81
N GLY A 138 -1.25 2.56 1.99
CA GLY A 138 -0.16 2.39 2.95
C GLY A 138 -0.01 0.94 3.44
N MET A 139 -1.11 0.24 3.68
CA MET A 139 -1.08 -1.18 4.08
C MET A 139 -0.66 -2.09 2.93
N GLN A 140 -1.19 -1.87 1.72
CA GLN A 140 -0.80 -2.62 0.52
C GLN A 140 0.69 -2.50 0.25
N ALA A 141 1.25 -1.28 0.26
CA ALA A 141 2.68 -1.05 0.05
C ALA A 141 3.56 -1.81 1.08
N GLY A 142 3.06 -1.98 2.30
CA GLY A 142 3.72 -2.71 3.38
C GLY A 142 3.63 -4.23 3.30
N ALA A 143 2.78 -4.79 2.43
CA ALA A 143 2.56 -6.23 2.31
C ALA A 143 3.85 -6.97 1.94
N ARG A 144 4.11 -8.12 2.56
CA ARG A 144 5.33 -8.93 2.37
C ARG A 144 5.05 -10.39 2.05
N ARG A 145 3.89 -10.92 2.43
CA ARG A 145 3.55 -12.34 2.33
C ARG A 145 2.24 -12.55 1.60
N ASP A 146 1.13 -12.04 2.15
CA ASP A 146 -0.21 -12.39 1.70
C ASP A 146 -1.13 -11.17 1.65
N VAL A 147 -1.96 -11.10 0.61
CA VAL A 147 -3.13 -10.20 0.53
C VAL A 147 -4.36 -11.03 0.23
N LEU A 148 -5.37 -10.95 1.10
CA LEU A 148 -6.62 -11.73 0.99
C LEU A 148 -7.80 -10.78 0.81
N LEU A 149 -8.64 -11.00 -0.20
CA LEU A 149 -9.70 -10.06 -0.56
C LEU A 149 -11.05 -10.75 -0.79
N PHE A 150 -12.09 -10.23 -0.16
CA PHE A 150 -13.48 -10.40 -0.61
C PHE A 150 -13.87 -9.16 -1.40
N ASP A 151 -13.89 -9.28 -2.72
CA ASP A 151 -14.29 -8.19 -3.59
C ASP A 151 -15.81 -8.20 -3.82
N LYS A 152 -16.49 -7.49 -2.92
CA LYS A 152 -17.94 -7.25 -2.94
C LYS A 152 -18.22 -5.76 -3.14
N ALA A 153 -19.26 -5.45 -3.91
CA ALA A 153 -19.83 -4.11 -3.98
C ALA A 153 -20.57 -3.76 -2.66
N PRO A 154 -20.73 -2.46 -2.30
CA PRO A 154 -20.21 -1.28 -2.97
C PRO A 154 -18.71 -1.07 -2.74
N HIS A 155 -17.99 -0.65 -3.78
CA HIS A 155 -16.55 -0.40 -3.71
C HIS A 155 -16.28 1.01 -3.15
N ILE A 156 -15.55 1.11 -2.03
CA ILE A 156 -14.94 2.38 -1.60
C ILE A 156 -13.89 2.82 -2.61
N MET A 157 -13.09 1.84 -3.04
CA MET A 157 -12.07 1.95 -4.07
C MET A 157 -12.20 0.73 -4.97
N ARG A 158 -12.04 0.96 -6.28
CA ARG A 158 -11.81 -0.12 -7.23
C ARG A 158 -10.39 -0.66 -7.08
N ALA A 159 -10.16 -1.85 -7.64
CA ALA A 159 -8.82 -2.39 -7.80
C ALA A 159 -7.95 -1.34 -8.50
N ASP A 160 -6.74 -1.14 -8.00
CA ASP A 160 -5.78 -0.19 -8.54
C ASP A 160 -4.60 -0.97 -9.10
N PRO A 161 -4.52 -1.14 -10.43
CA PRO A 161 -3.40 -1.83 -11.06
C PRO A 161 -2.04 -1.26 -10.65
N GLY A 162 -1.96 0.06 -10.40
CA GLY A 162 -0.73 0.72 -9.96
C GLY A 162 -0.30 0.37 -8.53
N ALA A 163 -1.22 -0.12 -7.70
CA ALA A 163 -0.94 -0.55 -6.34
C ALA A 163 -0.78 -2.07 -6.23
N GLU A 164 -1.57 -2.85 -6.97
CA GLU A 164 -1.69 -4.31 -6.81
C GLU A 164 -0.71 -5.09 -7.69
N LEU A 165 -0.48 -4.69 -8.95
CA LEU A 165 0.50 -5.37 -9.83
C LEU A 165 1.93 -5.34 -9.26
N PRO A 166 2.42 -4.25 -8.64
CA PRO A 166 3.73 -4.26 -7.97
C PRO A 166 3.83 -5.25 -6.80
N LEU A 167 2.72 -5.60 -6.14
CA LEU A 167 2.73 -6.60 -5.06
C LEU A 167 2.93 -8.00 -5.63
N LEU A 168 2.19 -8.32 -6.69
CA LEU A 168 2.32 -9.58 -7.43
C LEU A 168 3.74 -9.72 -8.00
N ALA A 169 4.28 -8.66 -8.61
CA ALA A 169 5.65 -8.64 -9.14
C ALA A 169 6.73 -8.86 -8.06
N ARG A 170 6.44 -8.50 -6.79
CA ARG A 170 7.31 -8.75 -5.64
C ARG A 170 7.16 -10.16 -5.05
N GLY A 171 6.27 -10.99 -5.60
CA GLY A 171 5.97 -12.33 -5.11
C GLY A 171 5.06 -12.37 -3.90
N VAL A 172 4.31 -11.29 -3.61
CA VAL A 172 3.27 -11.31 -2.57
C VAL A 172 2.10 -12.16 -3.10
N ARG A 173 1.69 -13.17 -2.33
CA ARG A 173 0.57 -14.04 -2.71
C ARG A 173 -0.75 -13.31 -2.53
N MET A 174 -1.46 -13.08 -3.63
CA MET A 174 -2.75 -12.39 -3.63
C MET A 174 -3.86 -13.39 -3.94
N ARG A 175 -4.81 -13.53 -3.02
CA ARG A 175 -5.98 -14.41 -3.15
C ARG A 175 -7.25 -13.57 -3.10
N VAL A 176 -8.04 -13.62 -4.17
CA VAL A 176 -9.24 -12.79 -4.31
C VAL A 176 -10.46 -13.63 -4.58
N LEU A 177 -11.50 -13.41 -3.78
CA LEU A 177 -12.84 -13.93 -3.98
C LEU A 177 -13.71 -12.82 -4.53
N TYR A 178 -14.21 -13.00 -5.75
CA TYR A 178 -15.12 -12.08 -6.40
C TYR A 178 -16.57 -12.51 -6.21
N GLU A 179 -17.45 -11.56 -5.93
CA GLU A 179 -18.88 -11.80 -6.00
C GLU A 179 -19.34 -11.81 -7.46
N ALA A 180 -20.10 -12.84 -7.87
CA ALA A 180 -20.52 -13.05 -9.25
C ALA A 180 -21.23 -11.84 -9.86
N ASN A 181 -22.00 -11.10 -9.07
CA ASN A 181 -22.68 -9.88 -9.54
C ASN A 181 -21.71 -8.74 -9.86
N ALA A 182 -20.59 -8.62 -9.13
CA ALA A 182 -19.58 -7.58 -9.39
C ALA A 182 -18.80 -7.86 -10.68
N VAL A 183 -18.69 -9.12 -11.10
CA VAL A 183 -17.99 -9.54 -12.33
C VAL A 183 -18.80 -9.28 -13.61
N ARG A 184 -20.13 -9.08 -13.49
CA ARG A 184 -21.04 -8.89 -14.63
C ARG A 184 -21.00 -7.48 -15.24
N ASP A 185 -20.29 -6.54 -14.61
CA ASP A 185 -20.12 -5.18 -15.13
C ASP A 185 -19.28 -5.17 -16.42
N PRO A 186 -19.72 -4.46 -17.49
CA PRO A 186 -18.94 -4.33 -18.72
C PRO A 186 -17.53 -3.77 -18.44
N GLY A 187 -16.50 -4.47 -18.91
CA GLY A 187 -15.10 -4.11 -18.70
C GLY A 187 -14.45 -4.75 -17.46
N ARG A 188 -15.23 -5.19 -16.46
CA ARG A 188 -14.68 -5.79 -15.24
C ARG A 188 -13.90 -7.07 -15.52
N LEU A 189 -14.44 -7.93 -16.39
CA LEU A 189 -13.77 -9.17 -16.80
C LEU A 189 -12.38 -8.94 -17.43
N ALA A 190 -12.19 -7.84 -18.15
CA ALA A 190 -10.89 -7.51 -18.75
C ALA A 190 -9.89 -7.07 -17.68
N GLU A 191 -10.32 -6.24 -16.72
CA GLU A 191 -9.50 -5.84 -15.57
C GLU A 191 -9.08 -7.06 -14.73
N LEU A 192 -9.99 -8.00 -14.47
CA LEU A 192 -9.69 -9.20 -13.69
C LEU A 192 -8.67 -10.10 -14.37
N ARG A 193 -8.72 -10.21 -15.70
CA ARG A 193 -7.74 -11.01 -16.46
C ARG A 193 -6.32 -10.49 -16.30
N GLU A 194 -6.14 -9.17 -16.27
CA GLU A 194 -4.81 -8.55 -16.06
C GLU A 194 -4.19 -8.99 -14.73
N PHE A 195 -4.97 -9.01 -13.65
CA PHE A 195 -4.49 -9.45 -12.34
C PHE A 195 -4.20 -10.95 -12.29
N VAL A 196 -5.08 -11.77 -12.88
CA VAL A 196 -4.88 -13.23 -12.96
C VAL A 196 -3.64 -13.57 -13.77
N GLU A 197 -3.42 -12.91 -14.91
CA GLU A 197 -2.20 -13.06 -15.73
C GLU A 197 -0.93 -12.63 -14.97
N ALA A 198 -1.05 -11.64 -14.08
CA ALA A 198 0.04 -11.21 -13.21
C ALA A 198 0.28 -12.15 -12.00
N GLY A 199 -0.50 -13.22 -11.84
CA GLY A 199 -0.32 -14.25 -10.81
C GLY A 199 -1.27 -14.17 -9.63
N GLU A 200 -2.35 -13.37 -9.73
CA GLU A 200 -3.41 -13.38 -8.73
C GLU A 200 -4.18 -14.72 -8.73
N GLU A 201 -4.38 -15.29 -7.54
CA GLU A 201 -5.29 -16.42 -7.39
C GLU A 201 -6.73 -15.90 -7.25
N ALA A 202 -7.52 -16.03 -8.31
CA ALA A 202 -8.92 -15.60 -8.32
C ALA A 202 -9.91 -16.77 -8.16
N ARG A 203 -10.97 -16.55 -7.38
CA ARG A 203 -12.13 -17.44 -7.23
C ARG A 203 -13.42 -16.64 -7.26
N VAL A 204 -14.53 -17.26 -7.67
CA VAL A 204 -15.84 -16.58 -7.79
C VAL A 204 -16.89 -17.32 -6.97
N LEU A 205 -17.70 -16.56 -6.21
CA LEU A 205 -18.86 -17.07 -5.48
C LEU A 205 -20.13 -16.30 -5.87
N PRO A 206 -21.31 -16.93 -5.81
CA PRO A 206 -22.58 -16.24 -6.07
C PRO A 206 -22.80 -15.03 -5.14
N GLU A 207 -22.42 -15.18 -3.87
CA GLU A 207 -22.57 -14.16 -2.85
C GLU A 207 -21.42 -14.23 -1.83
N LEU A 208 -20.94 -13.05 -1.42
CA LEU A 208 -19.95 -12.90 -0.35
C LEU A 208 -20.59 -12.29 0.91
N PRO A 209 -20.13 -12.65 2.13
CA PRO A 209 -20.75 -12.22 3.37
C PRO A 209 -20.55 -10.73 3.64
N CYS A 210 -19.39 -10.19 3.21
CA CYS A 210 -19.03 -8.79 3.32
C CYS A 210 -17.88 -8.48 2.36
N LYS A 211 -17.55 -7.20 2.21
CA LYS A 211 -16.25 -6.81 1.66
C LYS A 211 -15.21 -6.91 2.78
N LEU A 212 -14.06 -7.47 2.46
CA LEU A 212 -12.96 -7.73 3.41
C LEU A 212 -11.64 -7.59 2.65
N ALA A 213 -10.65 -7.02 3.30
CA ALA A 213 -9.28 -7.06 2.82
C ALA A 213 -8.33 -7.36 3.98
N VAL A 214 -7.39 -8.28 3.82
CA VAL A 214 -6.40 -8.65 4.83
C VAL A 214 -5.00 -8.54 4.25
N VAL A 215 -4.04 -8.05 5.04
CA VAL A 215 -2.63 -7.94 4.66
C VAL A 215 -1.74 -8.58 5.73
N ASP A 216 -0.90 -9.54 5.31
CA ASP A 216 0.18 -10.18 6.09
C ASP A 216 -0.23 -10.78 7.45
N ASP A 217 -1.52 -11.06 7.67
CA ASP A 217 -2.05 -11.43 9.00
C ASP A 217 -1.78 -10.37 10.09
N ARG A 218 -1.65 -9.12 9.66
CA ARG A 218 -1.42 -7.97 10.55
C ARG A 218 -2.56 -6.97 10.58
N TRP A 219 -3.27 -6.88 9.46
CA TRP A 219 -4.32 -5.90 9.28
C TRP A 219 -5.48 -6.46 8.49
N ALA A 220 -6.69 -6.11 8.89
CA ALA A 220 -7.87 -6.23 8.05
C ALA A 220 -8.59 -4.88 7.88
N MET A 221 -9.26 -4.70 6.75
CA MET A 221 -10.15 -3.59 6.46
C MET A 221 -11.56 -4.11 6.16
N LEU A 222 -12.56 -3.55 6.83
CA LEU A 222 -13.97 -3.80 6.55
C LEU A 222 -14.71 -2.47 6.36
N PRO A 223 -15.39 -2.24 5.23
CA PRO A 223 -16.26 -1.08 5.08
C PRO A 223 -17.44 -1.14 6.06
N VAL A 224 -17.82 0.01 6.59
CA VAL A 224 -19.06 0.19 7.35
C VAL A 224 -20.04 0.92 6.45
N SER A 225 -21.13 0.26 6.08
CA SER A 225 -22.17 0.81 5.21
C SER A 225 -23.50 0.91 5.96
N SER A 226 -24.31 1.89 5.60
CA SER A 226 -25.71 2.04 6.02
C SER A 226 -26.58 2.18 4.78
N GLY A 227 -27.18 1.08 4.34
CA GLY A 227 -27.79 1.03 3.01
C GLY A 227 -26.73 1.18 1.92
N ALA A 228 -26.95 2.07 0.95
CA ALA A 228 -26.00 2.36 -0.13
C ALA A 228 -24.85 3.32 0.26
N GLU A 229 -24.93 3.97 1.43
CA GLU A 229 -23.95 4.96 1.85
C GLU A 229 -22.83 4.36 2.70
N LEU A 230 -21.60 4.66 2.30
CA LEU A 230 -20.40 4.32 3.06
C LEU A 230 -20.22 5.30 4.23
N ARG A 231 -20.29 4.79 5.46
CA ARG A 231 -20.04 5.58 6.68
C ARG A 231 -18.56 5.66 7.05
N GLY A 232 -17.79 4.64 6.71
CA GLY A 232 -16.35 4.57 7.01
C GLY A 232 -15.77 3.19 6.72
N ALA A 233 -14.57 2.92 7.23
CA ALA A 233 -13.99 1.59 7.25
C ALA A 233 -13.35 1.30 8.60
N LEU A 234 -13.54 0.08 9.10
CA LEU A 234 -12.86 -0.46 10.27
C LEU A 234 -11.52 -1.04 9.83
N PHE A 235 -10.47 -0.64 10.52
CA PHE A 235 -9.13 -1.20 10.39
C PHE A 235 -8.82 -2.01 11.65
N VAL A 236 -8.71 -3.32 11.46
CA VAL A 236 -8.46 -4.29 12.53
C VAL A 236 -6.99 -4.64 12.55
N ARG A 237 -6.34 -4.55 13.71
CA ARG A 237 -4.95 -5.00 13.95
C ARG A 237 -4.90 -6.47 14.36
N SER A 238 -3.70 -7.05 14.35
CA SER A 238 -3.42 -8.37 14.92
C SER A 238 -4.12 -8.57 16.27
N SER A 239 -5.06 -9.51 16.29
CA SER A 239 -5.94 -9.83 17.40
C SER A 239 -6.74 -11.09 17.06
N SER A 240 -7.41 -11.69 18.04
CA SER A 240 -8.32 -12.82 17.80
C SER A 240 -9.47 -12.47 16.82
N LEU A 241 -9.82 -11.18 16.70
CA LEU A 241 -10.78 -10.73 15.70
C LEU A 241 -10.17 -10.83 14.29
N LEU A 242 -8.91 -10.45 14.11
CA LEU A 242 -8.22 -10.65 12.83
C LEU A 242 -8.12 -12.15 12.49
N ASP A 243 -7.75 -12.98 13.47
CA ASP A 243 -7.67 -14.43 13.29
C ASP A 243 -9.01 -15.01 12.82
N ALA A 244 -10.12 -14.55 13.40
CA ALA A 244 -11.47 -14.94 13.00
C ALA A 244 -11.84 -14.49 11.56
N LEU A 245 -11.40 -13.28 11.16
CA LEU A 245 -11.61 -12.77 9.81
C LEU A 245 -10.80 -13.56 8.76
N VAL A 246 -9.56 -13.92 9.10
CA VAL A 246 -8.73 -14.79 8.26
C VAL A 246 -9.35 -16.18 8.16
N ALA A 247 -9.78 -16.77 9.28
CA ALA A 247 -10.47 -18.06 9.27
C ALA A 247 -11.75 -18.03 8.42
N MET A 248 -12.52 -16.94 8.49
CA MET A 248 -13.67 -16.74 7.60
C MET A 248 -13.24 -16.70 6.14
N PHE A 249 -12.17 -15.98 5.80
CA PHE A 249 -11.64 -15.98 4.43
C PHE A 249 -11.32 -17.40 3.94
N GLU A 250 -10.59 -18.19 4.73
CA GLU A 250 -10.20 -19.55 4.34
C GLU A 250 -11.41 -20.47 4.11
N VAL A 251 -12.43 -20.37 4.96
CA VAL A 251 -13.67 -21.15 4.79
C VAL A 251 -14.37 -20.84 3.46
N TYR A 252 -14.45 -19.57 3.08
CA TYR A 252 -15.04 -19.17 1.80
C TYR A 252 -14.12 -19.53 0.62
N TRP A 253 -12.81 -19.41 0.81
CA TRP A 253 -11.81 -19.77 -0.18
C TRP A 253 -11.92 -21.24 -0.57
N ASP A 254 -11.92 -22.14 0.41
CA ASP A 254 -11.99 -23.59 0.18
C ASP A 254 -13.32 -24.04 -0.45
N ARG A 255 -14.40 -23.31 -0.18
CA ARG A 255 -15.73 -23.56 -0.77
C ARG A 255 -15.88 -22.99 -2.18
N ALA A 256 -15.05 -22.03 -2.56
CA ALA A 256 -15.17 -21.36 -3.85
C ALA A 256 -14.56 -22.20 -4.97
N PRO A 257 -15.29 -22.43 -6.08
CA PRO A 257 -14.69 -23.02 -7.26
C PRO A 257 -13.60 -22.11 -7.82
N ARG A 258 -12.49 -22.69 -8.29
CA ARG A 258 -11.45 -21.94 -9.02
C ARG A 258 -12.05 -21.27 -10.25
N VAL A 259 -11.61 -20.04 -10.55
CA VAL A 259 -11.89 -19.38 -11.83
C VAL A 259 -11.40 -20.31 -12.95
N PRO A 260 -12.22 -20.64 -13.96
CA PRO A 260 -11.80 -21.53 -15.03
C PRO A 260 -10.63 -20.94 -15.80
N ASP A 261 -9.63 -21.77 -16.09
CA ASP A 261 -8.70 -21.47 -17.20
C ASP A 261 -9.53 -21.37 -18.48
N ALA A 262 -9.23 -20.39 -19.33
CA ALA A 262 -9.98 -20.09 -20.54
C ALA A 262 -10.06 -21.26 -21.55
N ASP A 263 -9.28 -22.33 -21.34
CA ASP A 263 -9.07 -23.45 -22.25
C ASP A 263 -9.73 -24.78 -21.81
N ASP A 264 -10.69 -24.80 -20.88
CA ASP A 264 -11.47 -26.01 -20.56
C ASP A 264 -12.81 -26.08 -21.33
N PRO A 265 -12.88 -26.79 -22.47
CA PRO A 265 -14.12 -26.94 -23.26
C PRO A 265 -15.22 -27.71 -22.53
N GLY A 266 -14.92 -28.43 -21.43
CA GLY A 266 -15.90 -29.18 -20.65
C GLY A 266 -16.85 -28.32 -19.82
N ARG A 267 -16.38 -27.15 -19.31
CA ARG A 267 -17.18 -26.25 -18.45
C ARG A 267 -17.91 -25.14 -19.18
N ALA A 268 -17.47 -24.73 -20.37
CA ALA A 268 -18.22 -23.83 -21.24
C ALA A 268 -19.64 -24.36 -21.55
N ALA A 269 -19.82 -25.69 -21.57
CA ALA A 269 -21.12 -26.33 -21.70
C ALA A 269 -21.97 -26.27 -20.41
N GLY A 270 -21.35 -26.32 -19.22
CA GLY A 270 -22.01 -26.25 -17.93
C GLY A 270 -22.58 -24.87 -17.62
N ASP A 271 -21.80 -23.82 -17.88
CA ASP A 271 -22.22 -22.43 -17.67
C ASP A 271 -23.32 -22.02 -18.67
N ARG A 272 -23.20 -22.45 -19.93
CA ARG A 272 -24.28 -22.30 -20.94
C ARG A 272 -25.57 -23.01 -20.53
N ARG A 273 -25.49 -24.20 -19.92
CA ARG A 273 -26.68 -24.94 -19.44
C ARG A 273 -27.37 -24.22 -18.29
N ARG A 274 -26.59 -23.63 -17.37
CA ARG A 274 -27.14 -22.88 -16.23
C ARG A 274 -27.75 -21.54 -16.67
N GLU A 275 -27.13 -20.84 -17.62
CA GLU A 275 -27.68 -19.64 -18.24
C GLU A 275 -28.98 -19.95 -19.00
N LEU A 276 -29.01 -21.03 -19.78
CA LEU A 276 -30.21 -21.49 -20.47
C LEU A 276 -31.34 -21.86 -19.49
N LEU A 277 -31.05 -22.60 -18.41
CA LEU A 277 -32.03 -22.92 -17.36
C LEU A 277 -32.62 -21.66 -16.71
N THR A 278 -31.78 -20.67 -16.41
CA THR A 278 -32.22 -19.39 -15.81
C THR A 278 -33.20 -18.66 -16.73
N LEU A 279 -32.86 -18.54 -18.02
CA LEU A 279 -33.73 -17.86 -19.00
C LEU A 279 -35.04 -18.61 -19.25
N LEU A 280 -35.01 -19.94 -19.26
CA LEU A 280 -36.21 -20.78 -19.34
C LEU A 280 -37.09 -20.65 -18.09
N SER A 281 -36.51 -20.62 -16.89
CA SER A 281 -37.26 -20.41 -15.64
C SER A 281 -37.91 -19.04 -15.54
N ALA A 282 -37.34 -18.05 -16.23
CA ALA A 282 -37.91 -16.72 -16.37
C ALA A 282 -39.04 -16.65 -17.43
N GLY A 283 -39.39 -17.78 -18.06
CA GLY A 283 -40.51 -17.90 -19.00
C GLY A 283 -40.21 -17.35 -20.40
N LEU A 284 -38.94 -17.14 -20.75
CA LEU A 284 -38.59 -16.66 -22.09
C LEU A 284 -38.81 -17.73 -23.15
N THR A 285 -39.25 -17.30 -24.33
CA THR A 285 -39.37 -18.13 -25.53
C THR A 285 -38.01 -18.37 -26.19
N ASP A 286 -37.86 -19.46 -26.94
CA ASP A 286 -36.63 -19.79 -27.68
C ASP A 286 -36.14 -18.61 -28.55
N ASP A 287 -37.04 -17.88 -29.21
CA ASP A 287 -36.72 -16.70 -30.03
C ASP A 287 -36.20 -15.51 -29.22
N SER A 288 -36.67 -15.36 -27.97
CA SER A 288 -36.22 -14.30 -27.07
C SER A 288 -34.87 -14.65 -26.45
N ILE A 289 -34.66 -15.93 -26.11
CA ILE A 289 -33.38 -16.48 -25.66
C ILE A 289 -32.33 -16.36 -26.77
N ALA A 290 -32.69 -16.69 -28.02
CA ALA A 290 -31.82 -16.59 -29.18
C ALA A 290 -31.30 -15.16 -29.39
N ARG A 291 -32.19 -14.16 -29.29
CA ARG A 291 -31.83 -12.74 -29.36
C ARG A 291 -30.94 -12.31 -28.19
N HIS A 292 -31.25 -12.78 -26.97
CA HIS A 292 -30.47 -12.45 -25.77
C HIS A 292 -29.04 -13.00 -25.83
N LEU A 293 -28.87 -14.20 -26.37
CA LEU A 293 -27.59 -14.91 -26.44
C LEU A 293 -26.83 -14.70 -27.78
N GLY A 294 -27.38 -13.93 -28.72
CA GLY A 294 -26.75 -13.67 -30.03
C GLY A 294 -26.64 -14.91 -30.93
N VAL A 295 -27.55 -15.89 -30.80
CA VAL A 295 -27.54 -17.15 -31.56
C VAL A 295 -28.84 -17.38 -32.34
N SER A 296 -28.90 -18.42 -33.18
CA SER A 296 -30.12 -18.78 -33.91
C SER A 296 -31.15 -19.51 -33.01
N PRO A 297 -32.47 -19.40 -33.27
CA PRO A 297 -33.49 -20.16 -32.55
C PRO A 297 -33.30 -21.69 -32.62
N ARG A 298 -32.78 -22.20 -33.75
CA ARG A 298 -32.44 -23.64 -33.90
C ARG A 298 -31.33 -24.07 -32.95
N THR A 299 -30.37 -23.19 -32.68
CA THR A 299 -29.28 -23.44 -31.73
C THR A 299 -29.82 -23.56 -30.31
N VAL A 300 -30.75 -22.67 -29.92
CA VAL A 300 -31.43 -22.73 -28.62
C VAL A 300 -32.24 -24.01 -28.47
N GLN A 301 -33.03 -24.40 -29.49
CA GLN A 301 -33.81 -25.64 -29.47
C GLN A 301 -32.93 -26.89 -29.28
N ARG A 302 -31.76 -26.91 -29.93
CA ARG A 302 -30.78 -28.00 -29.77
C ARG A 302 -30.24 -28.05 -28.34
N TRP A 303 -29.87 -26.90 -27.76
CA TRP A 303 -29.37 -26.84 -26.38
C TRP A 303 -30.43 -27.21 -25.35
N VAL A 304 -31.71 -26.87 -25.59
CA VAL A 304 -32.82 -27.29 -24.74
C VAL A 304 -32.99 -28.81 -24.77
N HIS A 305 -32.86 -29.45 -25.94
CA HIS A 305 -32.86 -30.91 -26.04
C HIS A 305 -31.69 -31.54 -25.32
N GLU A 306 -30.46 -31.05 -25.54
CA GLU A 306 -29.27 -31.53 -24.84
C GLU A 306 -29.41 -31.40 -23.30
N LEU A 307 -30.01 -30.30 -22.83
CA LEU A 307 -30.30 -30.08 -21.41
C LEU A 307 -31.37 -31.06 -20.88
N MET A 308 -32.41 -31.32 -21.66
CA MET A 308 -33.45 -32.31 -21.32
C MET A 308 -32.88 -33.72 -21.23
N ASP A 309 -31.99 -34.11 -22.15
CA ASP A 309 -31.33 -35.41 -22.14
C ASP A 309 -30.46 -35.58 -20.88
N VAL A 310 -29.70 -34.54 -20.52
CA VAL A 310 -28.85 -34.53 -19.31
C VAL A 310 -29.69 -34.61 -18.03
N LEU A 311 -30.85 -33.96 -17.98
CA LEU A 311 -31.77 -33.97 -16.84
C LEU A 311 -32.71 -35.20 -16.81
N GLY A 312 -32.63 -36.08 -17.82
CA GLY A 312 -33.53 -37.23 -17.95
C GLY A 312 -34.99 -36.83 -18.12
N ALA A 313 -35.26 -35.71 -18.79
CA ALA A 313 -36.59 -35.13 -18.94
C ALA A 313 -37.14 -35.33 -20.37
N ARG A 314 -38.42 -35.70 -20.48
CA ARG A 314 -39.12 -35.87 -21.77
C ARG A 314 -39.87 -34.62 -22.22
N THR A 315 -40.11 -33.69 -21.30
CA THR A 315 -40.76 -32.40 -21.60
C THR A 315 -40.01 -31.26 -20.93
N ARG A 316 -40.13 -30.05 -21.48
CA ARG A 316 -39.54 -28.82 -20.89
C ARG A 316 -40.01 -28.57 -19.46
N PHE A 317 -41.28 -28.86 -19.18
CA PHE A 317 -41.83 -28.76 -17.84
C PHE A 317 -41.18 -29.76 -16.87
N GLN A 318 -40.99 -31.01 -17.31
CA GLN A 318 -40.27 -32.01 -16.52
C GLN A 318 -38.81 -31.60 -16.28
N ALA A 319 -38.15 -31.01 -17.27
CA ALA A 319 -36.77 -30.51 -17.14
C ALA A 319 -36.66 -29.43 -16.06
N GLY A 320 -37.63 -28.50 -15.99
CA GLY A 320 -37.71 -27.49 -14.93
C GLY A 320 -37.86 -28.11 -13.54
N ILE A 321 -38.75 -29.09 -13.38
CA ILE A 321 -38.94 -29.79 -12.09
C ILE A 321 -37.65 -30.54 -11.66
N GLN A 322 -36.99 -31.22 -12.60
CA GLN A 322 -35.76 -31.96 -12.29
C GLN A 322 -34.59 -31.04 -11.98
N ALA A 323 -34.48 -29.90 -12.68
CA ALA A 323 -33.49 -28.88 -12.39
C ALA A 323 -33.69 -28.27 -10.98
N ALA A 324 -34.94 -28.01 -10.56
CA ALA A 324 -35.24 -27.53 -9.20
C ALA A 324 -34.86 -28.58 -8.14
N ARG A 325 -35.19 -29.85 -8.36
CA ARG A 325 -34.82 -30.95 -7.44
C ARG A 325 -33.31 -31.15 -7.32
N ALA A 326 -32.56 -30.87 -8.38
CA ALA A 326 -31.11 -30.95 -8.41
C ALA A 326 -30.41 -29.69 -7.85
N GLY A 327 -31.15 -28.68 -7.37
CA GLY A 327 -30.57 -27.42 -6.86
C GLY A 327 -29.88 -26.60 -7.96
N LEU A 328 -30.35 -26.72 -9.21
CA LEU A 328 -29.80 -26.03 -10.37
C LEU A 328 -30.58 -24.76 -10.74
N LEU A 329 -31.72 -24.54 -10.09
CA LEU A 329 -32.58 -23.36 -10.15
C LEU A 329 -32.57 -22.66 -8.79
#